data_AF-A0AAN9UXS0-F1
#
_entry.id   AF-A0AAN9UXS0-F1
#
_cell.length_a   1.000
_cell.length_b   1.000
_cell.length_c   1.000
_cell.angle_alpha   90.00
_cell.angle_beta   90.00
_cell.angle_gamma   90.00
#
_symmetry.space_group_name_H-M   'P 1'
#
loop_
_entity.id
_entity.type
_entity.pdbx_description
1 polymer ?
#
loop_
_entity_poly.entity_id
_entity_poly.type
_entity_poly.pdbx_seq_one_letter_code
_entity_poly.pdbx_strand_id
1 'polypeptide(L)' 'MLDPERFPDGISGLAEKIHGMRLKLGIYSSAGTATCAGYPASIGYEDIDAATFAAWGVDCKWEP' A
#
# COMPACT_ATOMS: atom_id res chain seq x y z
N MET A 1 3.71 -7.12 2.47
CA MET A 1 2.92 -6.91 3.70
C MET A 1 3.72 -6.08 4.70
N LEU A 2 3.04 -5.33 5.56
CA LEU A 2 3.61 -4.27 6.41
C LEU A 2 4.83 -4.74 7.21
N ASP A 3 5.91 -3.95 7.18
CA ASP A 3 7.10 -4.15 8.00
C ASP A 3 7.12 -3.11 9.14
N PRO A 4 6.86 -3.50 10.39
CA PRO A 4 6.74 -2.58 11.51
C PRO A 4 8.09 -1.98 11.93
N GLU A 5 9.23 -2.59 11.60
CA GLU A 5 10.55 -1.99 11.87
C GLU A 5 10.79 -0.80 10.93
N ARG A 6 10.32 -0.91 9.68
CA ARG A 6 10.44 0.15 8.67
C ARG A 6 9.35 1.21 8.78
N PHE A 7 8.15 0.82 9.20
CA PHE A 7 6.98 1.69 9.34
C PHE A 7 6.39 1.56 10.75
N PRO A 8 7.04 2.13 11.78
CA PRO A 8 6.62 1.98 13.17
C PRO A 8 5.23 2.56 13.46
N ASP A 9 4.84 3.60 12.72
CA ASP A 9 3.49 4.21 12.79
C ASP A 9 2.52 3.61 11.74
N GLY A 10 2.93 2.54 11.05
CA GLY A 10 2.21 1.96 9.92
C GLY A 10 2.18 2.85 8.67
N ILE A 11 1.47 2.40 7.62
CA ILE A 11 1.31 3.19 6.39
C ILE A 11 0.41 4.40 6.63
N SER A 12 -0.62 4.30 7.48
CA SER A 12 -1.50 5.43 7.80
C SER A 12 -0.73 6.61 8.39
N GLY A 13 0.18 6.38 9.34
CA GLY A 13 1.01 7.45 9.90
C GLY A 13 1.96 8.08 8.87
N LEU A 14 2.40 7.31 7.86
CA LEU A 14 3.13 7.86 6.72
C LEU A 14 2.20 8.69 5.81
N ALA A 15 1.01 8.19 5.51
CA ALA A 15 0.01 8.88 4.68
C ALA A 15 -0.33 10.25 5.26
N GLU A 16 -0.61 10.34 6.56
CA GLU A 16 -0.87 11.61 7.25
C GLU A 16 0.29 12.61 7.07
N LYS A 17 1.54 12.16 7.23
CA LYS A 17 2.73 13.00 7.02
C LYS A 17 2.84 13.48 5.57
N ILE A 18 2.65 12.59 4.59
CA ILE A 18 2.74 12.89 3.16
C ILE A 18 1.62 13.85 2.72
N HIS A 19 0.38 13.61 3.15
CA HIS A 19 -0.77 14.46 2.85
C HIS A 19 -0.65 15.84 3.49
N GLY A 20 -0.08 15.94 4.70
CA GLY A 20 0.26 17.22 5.33
C GLY A 20 1.22 18.09 4.50
N MET A 21 2.06 17.46 3.67
CA MET A 21 2.94 18.13 2.71
C MET A 21 2.26 18.42 1.34
N ARG A 22 0.96 18.14 1.21
CA ARG A 22 0.20 18.24 -0.05
C ARG A 22 0.73 17.31 -1.16
N LEU A 23 1.35 16.20 -0.76
CA LEU A 23 1.82 15.15 -1.66
C LEU A 23 0.85 13.97 -1.66
N LYS A 24 1.04 13.04 -2.60
CA LYS A 24 0.26 11.79 -2.71
C LYS A 24 1.13 10.59 -2.39
N LEU A 25 0.54 9.55 -1.80
CA LEU A 25 1.21 8.31 -1.44
C LEU A 25 0.81 7.18 -2.39
N GLY A 26 1.79 6.55 -3.05
CA GLY A 26 1.59 5.32 -3.81
C GLY A 26 2.05 4.08 -3.04
N ILE A 27 1.48 2.91 -3.36
CA ILE A 27 1.93 1.61 -2.87
C ILE A 27 2.17 0.64 -4.04
N TYR A 28 2.99 -0.38 -3.80
CA TYR A 28 3.36 -1.37 -4.80
C TYR A 28 2.94 -2.78 -4.38
N SER A 29 2.39 -3.52 -5.33
CA SER A 29 2.17 -4.97 -5.28
C SER A 29 2.34 -5.56 -6.69
N SER A 30 2.08 -6.86 -6.86
CA SER A 30 2.18 -7.58 -8.14
C SER A 30 0.92 -8.42 -8.40
N ALA A 31 0.58 -8.62 -9.67
CA ALA A 31 -0.45 -9.57 -10.12
C ALA A 31 0.13 -11.00 -10.18
N GLY A 32 0.69 -11.46 -9.07
CA GLY A 32 1.27 -12.78 -8.89
C GLY A 32 1.25 -13.16 -7.41
N THR A 33 1.73 -14.36 -7.08
CA THR A 33 1.80 -14.81 -5.67
C THR A 33 2.93 -14.13 -4.89
N ALA A 34 3.93 -13.60 -5.61
CA ALA A 34 5.00 -12.79 -5.05
C ALA A 34 5.33 -11.59 -5.95
N THR A 35 5.88 -10.54 -5.34
CA THR A 35 6.48 -9.38 -6.02
C THR A 35 7.81 -9.76 -6.65
N CYS A 36 8.37 -8.89 -7.51
CA CYS A 36 9.67 -9.12 -8.14
C CYS A 36 10.82 -9.37 -7.12
N ALA A 37 10.68 -8.85 -5.90
CA ALA A 37 11.66 -9.02 -4.82
C ALA A 37 11.31 -10.16 -3.84
N GLY A 38 10.31 -11.00 -4.15
CA GLY A 38 9.96 -12.18 -3.36
C GLY A 38 9.03 -11.94 -2.16
N TYR A 39 8.50 -10.73 -1.97
CA TYR A 39 7.49 -10.45 -0.94
C TYR A 39 6.10 -10.91 -1.39
N PRO A 40 5.17 -11.23 -0.46
CA PRO A 40 3.78 -11.54 -0.80
C PRO A 40 3.14 -10.46 -1.67
N ALA A 41 2.40 -10.90 -2.68
CA ALA A 41 1.68 -10.06 -3.64
C ALA A 41 0.18 -10.40 -3.66
N SER A 42 -0.60 -9.71 -4.51
CA SER A 42 -2.04 -9.55 -4.32
C SER A 42 -2.94 -10.48 -5.13
N ILE A 43 -2.41 -11.44 -5.89
CA ILE A 43 -3.24 -12.29 -6.75
C ILE A 43 -4.25 -13.12 -5.93
N GLY A 44 -5.53 -13.04 -6.27
CA GLY A 44 -6.64 -13.68 -5.56
C GLY A 44 -7.07 -12.99 -4.26
N TYR A 45 -6.45 -11.87 -3.90
CA TYR A 45 -6.76 -11.05 -2.72
C TYR A 45 -6.95 -9.57 -3.08
N GLU A 46 -7.16 -9.27 -4.37
CA GLU A 46 -7.13 -7.92 -4.92
C GLU A 46 -8.09 -6.97 -4.21
N ASP A 47 -9.34 -7.42 -3.97
CA ASP A 47 -10.36 -6.59 -3.32
C ASP A 47 -10.00 -6.27 -1.85
N ILE A 48 -9.45 -7.26 -1.13
CA ILE A 48 -9.07 -7.12 0.28
C ILE A 48 -7.85 -6.20 0.39
N ASP A 49 -6.86 -6.41 -0.47
CA ASP A 49 -5.64 -5.61 -0.50
C ASP A 49 -5.96 -4.17 -0.91
N ALA A 50 -6.79 -3.96 -1.93
CA ALA A 50 -7.24 -2.63 -2.35
C ALA A 50 -8.01 -1.90 -1.23
N ALA A 51 -8.94 -2.59 -0.56
CA ALA A 51 -9.66 -2.02 0.58
C ALA A 51 -8.71 -1.66 1.74
N THR A 52 -7.70 -2.50 1.98
CA THR A 52 -6.67 -2.25 2.99
C THR A 52 -5.82 -1.03 2.63
N PHE A 53 -5.39 -0.89 1.38
CA PHE A 53 -4.61 0.26 0.91
C PHE A 53 -5.40 1.57 1.01
N ALA A 54 -6.69 1.54 0.66
CA ALA A 54 -7.59 2.68 0.82
C ALA A 54 -7.76 3.06 2.30
N ALA A 55 -7.94 2.09 3.19
CA ALA A 55 -8.04 2.32 4.63
C ALA A 55 -6.74 2.92 5.23
N TRP A 56 -5.59 2.65 4.62
CA TRP A 56 -4.31 3.25 5.01
C TRP A 56 -4.06 4.65 4.41
N GLY A 57 -4.94 5.14 3.52
CA GLY A 57 -4.79 6.46 2.90
C GLY A 57 -3.86 6.48 1.68
N VAL A 58 -3.69 5.35 0.98
CA VAL A 58 -2.93 5.30 -0.27
C VAL A 58 -3.73 5.93 -1.41
N ASP A 59 -3.08 6.80 -2.18
CA ASP A 59 -3.63 7.50 -3.35
C ASP A 59 -3.33 6.75 -4.66
N CYS A 60 -3.72 5.48 -4.74
CA CYS A 60 -3.66 4.73 -6.00
C CYS A 60 -4.96 4.94 -6.77
N LYS A 61 -4.88 5.67 -7.89
CA LYS A 61 -5.97 5.67 -8.86
C LYS A 61 -5.98 4.33 -9.59
N TRP A 62 -7.04 3.56 -9.41
CA TRP A 62 -7.40 2.53 -10.38
C TRP A 62 -8.06 3.24 -11.56
N GLU A 63 -7.27 3.58 -12.58
CA GLU A 63 -7.84 3.92 -13.89
C GLU A 63 -7.99 2.60 -14.67
N PRO A 64 -9.20 2.29 -15.18
CA PRO A 64 -9.48 1.05 -15.91
C PRO A 64 -8.71 0.95 -17.23
#